data_AF-A0A812REM1-F1
#
_entry.id   AF-A0A812REM1-F1
#
_cell.length_a   1.000
_cell.length_b   1.000
_cell.length_c   1.000
_cell.angle_alpha   90.00
_cell.angle_beta   90.00
_cell.angle_gamma   90.00
#
_symmetry.space_group_name_H-M   'P 1'
#
loop_
_entity.id
_entity.type
_entity.pdbx_description
1 polymer ?
#
loop_
_entity_poly.entity_id
_entity_poly.type
_entity_poly.pdbx_seq_one_letter_code
_entity_poly.pdbx_strand_id
1 'polypeptide(L)'
;MATLVQSYGLQLVDRSGKDFDVQQLTASDVIALYFSAHWCPPCRGFTPLLKKFNDTLQSLGEQSLRIIFVSSDNSEKEMWQYMYESHGDWLALKYDCKELKDRLSRQFQVSGIPALIILDSLGRQAVKDARSEVMAAASASSTQILATLSGWKAAAGVAAQVDTSTQIPSGTSVRVRGLQGAPENNGLEGVVQSFDSSKRRYVVQIGERPLSLKAANLLQLLSLQVCRGEGEEPSEWIEAQVADFDDATGQYLCRLSKEADEVLPRDLRQPSQARLGVGAIVAVQGLQAGEWNEKNGKVTEFDEERQRYQVQVESGKALKIKPENIRLPGAWSLRLKVAMGTVMEERVKAMLGPSLKPEMKTMMQELGENFKFPEWKYRMNKLDSCSSEEASMFGGGAAFAPGGQSQGQASLTGTIPKQSLLHELVGIDRMEKVVKQLDKGTDINVLDCMGETPLFWAVSAEAVEYLVREGADIQHRNSICQCSAFYKFACQGSHKPLKALALHLRKAGVLEKYLDEPASITKRTPLHAAAHNGFLQTVKELLSMGADRDAQDYLGKTPLDLARDRGFNEAAPAQHGVALALLGCSALLDAFRL
;
A
#
# COMPACT_ATOMS: atom_id res chain seq x y z
N MET A 1 -25.87 -23.39 -0.51
CA MET A 1 -25.32 -23.95 0.75
C MET A 1 -26.22 -23.74 1.96
N ALA A 2 -27.10 -22.72 2.01
CA ALA A 2 -28.01 -22.49 3.13
C ALA A 2 -28.84 -23.74 3.56
N THR A 3 -29.43 -24.46 2.61
CA THR A 3 -30.19 -25.70 2.88
C THR A 3 -29.33 -26.80 3.49
N LEU A 4 -28.05 -26.87 3.13
CA LEU A 4 -27.11 -27.82 3.69
C LEU A 4 -26.89 -27.52 5.18
N VAL A 5 -26.52 -26.28 5.49
CA VAL A 5 -26.27 -25.82 6.87
C VAL A 5 -27.53 -25.97 7.75
N GLN A 6 -28.71 -25.73 7.17
CA GLN A 6 -30.00 -25.97 7.82
C GLN A 6 -30.29 -27.47 8.05
N SER A 7 -29.93 -28.35 7.12
CA SER A 7 -30.10 -29.81 7.29
C SER A 7 -29.31 -30.38 8.46
N TYR A 8 -28.17 -29.76 8.80
CA TYR A 8 -27.39 -30.10 9.98
C TYR A 8 -27.93 -29.48 11.28
N GLY A 9 -28.85 -28.51 11.17
CA GLY A 9 -29.36 -27.73 12.30
C GLY A 9 -28.30 -26.80 12.92
N LEU A 10 -27.34 -26.32 12.12
CA LEU A 10 -26.25 -25.47 12.60
C LEU A 10 -26.79 -24.11 13.08
N GLN A 11 -26.67 -23.87 14.39
CA GLN A 11 -26.92 -22.56 14.99
C GLN A 11 -25.60 -21.78 14.96
N LEU A 12 -25.49 -20.86 14.00
CA LEU A 12 -24.28 -20.11 13.74
C LEU A 12 -24.38 -18.71 14.36
N VAL A 13 -23.26 -18.27 14.94
CA VAL A 13 -23.06 -16.91 15.41
C VAL A 13 -21.88 -16.28 14.67
N ASP A 14 -21.96 -14.97 14.45
CA ASP A 14 -20.83 -14.19 13.96
C ASP A 14 -19.80 -13.91 15.07
N ARG A 15 -18.70 -13.25 14.73
CA ARG A 15 -17.64 -12.87 15.69
C ARG A 15 -18.13 -11.95 16.81
N SER A 16 -19.22 -11.23 16.61
CA SER A 16 -19.82 -10.37 17.65
C SER A 16 -20.74 -11.15 18.61
N GLY A 17 -20.96 -12.45 18.36
CA GLY A 17 -21.87 -13.29 19.14
C GLY A 17 -23.33 -13.18 18.71
N LYS A 18 -23.61 -12.51 17.59
CA LYS A 18 -24.97 -12.36 17.07
C LYS A 18 -25.32 -13.54 16.16
N ASP A 19 -26.57 -14.00 16.23
CA ASP A 19 -27.09 -15.05 15.37
C ASP A 19 -26.91 -14.69 13.88
N PHE A 20 -26.31 -15.61 13.12
CA PHE A 20 -26.02 -15.44 11.70
C PHE A 20 -27.17 -16.02 10.85
N ASP A 21 -27.67 -15.24 9.90
CA ASP A 21 -28.67 -15.72 8.96
C ASP A 21 -28.03 -16.60 7.89
N VAL A 22 -28.31 -17.91 8.01
CA VAL A 22 -27.81 -18.96 7.12
C VAL A 22 -28.21 -18.74 5.66
N GLN A 23 -29.26 -17.96 5.38
CA GLN A 23 -29.67 -17.60 4.01
C GLN A 23 -28.65 -16.73 3.27
N GLN A 24 -27.72 -16.10 3.98
CA GLN A 24 -26.62 -15.35 3.38
C GLN A 24 -25.56 -16.27 2.70
N LEU A 25 -25.62 -17.60 2.94
CA LEU A 25 -24.71 -18.56 2.32
C LEU A 25 -25.17 -18.94 0.91
N THR A 26 -24.33 -18.66 -0.08
CA THR A 26 -24.64 -18.87 -1.50
C THR A 26 -24.30 -20.29 -1.96
N ALA A 27 -24.47 -20.58 -3.25
CA ALA A 27 -24.00 -21.84 -3.84
C ALA A 27 -22.49 -21.83 -4.17
N SER A 28 -21.87 -20.65 -4.20
CA SER A 28 -20.44 -20.47 -4.49
C SER A 28 -19.55 -20.53 -3.24
N ASP A 29 -20.16 -20.49 -2.05
CA ASP A 29 -19.43 -20.63 -0.79
C ASP A 29 -18.90 -22.05 -0.57
N VAL A 30 -17.64 -22.13 -0.14
CA VAL A 30 -16.99 -23.34 0.37
C VAL A 30 -17.07 -23.31 1.89
N ILE A 31 -17.77 -24.28 2.48
CA ILE A 31 -17.92 -24.38 3.94
C ILE A 31 -16.79 -25.22 4.52
N ALA A 32 -16.08 -24.66 5.50
CA ALA A 32 -15.01 -25.32 6.23
C ALA A 32 -15.36 -25.40 7.73
N LEU A 33 -15.55 -26.62 8.25
CA LEU A 33 -15.71 -26.85 9.69
C LEU A 33 -14.33 -26.95 10.34
N TYR A 34 -14.05 -26.04 11.28
CA TYR A 34 -12.77 -25.98 11.98
C TYR A 34 -12.94 -26.41 13.44
N PHE A 35 -12.54 -27.64 13.76
CA PHE A 35 -12.56 -28.16 15.12
C PHE A 35 -11.27 -27.79 15.84
N SER A 36 -11.39 -27.01 16.91
CA SER A 36 -10.23 -26.48 17.64
C SER A 36 -10.57 -26.14 19.08
N ALA A 37 -9.54 -25.97 19.92
CA ALA A 37 -9.65 -25.43 21.27
C ALA A 37 -8.36 -24.73 21.68
N HIS A 38 -8.49 -23.68 22.47
CA HIS A 38 -7.37 -22.87 22.94
C HIS A 38 -6.42 -23.65 23.83
N TRP A 39 -6.93 -24.51 24.70
CA TRP A 39 -6.13 -25.32 25.60
C TRP A 39 -5.20 -26.30 24.86
N CYS A 40 -5.50 -26.63 23.60
CA CYS A 40 -4.75 -27.59 22.80
C CYS A 40 -3.52 -26.95 22.09
N PRO A 41 -2.27 -27.38 22.38
CA PRO A 41 -1.07 -26.76 21.80
C PRO A 41 -0.98 -26.84 20.26
N PRO A 42 -1.25 -27.97 19.59
CA PRO A 42 -1.30 -28.02 18.14
C PRO A 42 -2.31 -27.05 17.51
N CYS A 43 -3.42 -26.75 18.19
CA CYS A 43 -4.42 -25.78 17.74
C CYS A 43 -3.88 -24.36 17.74
N ARG A 44 -3.16 -23.98 18.81
CA ARG A 44 -2.50 -22.65 18.91
C ARG A 44 -1.45 -22.44 17.81
N GLY A 45 -0.82 -23.50 17.31
CA GLY A 45 0.10 -23.43 16.17
C GLY A 45 -0.60 -23.32 14.81
N PHE A 46 -1.71 -24.04 14.61
CA PHE A 46 -2.40 -24.09 13.32
C PHE A 46 -3.33 -22.90 13.07
N THR A 47 -3.98 -22.39 14.12
CA THR A 47 -4.99 -21.32 14.00
C THR A 47 -4.46 -20.04 13.34
N PRO A 48 -3.26 -19.53 13.70
CA PRO A 48 -2.69 -18.37 13.03
C PRO A 48 -2.39 -18.63 11.54
N LEU A 49 -2.04 -19.87 11.17
CA LEU A 49 -1.81 -20.25 9.77
C LEU A 49 -3.13 -20.25 8.98
N LEU A 50 -4.19 -20.80 9.56
CA LEU A 50 -5.52 -20.76 8.95
C LEU A 50 -6.05 -19.33 8.82
N LYS A 51 -5.82 -18.48 9.83
CA LYS A 51 -6.11 -17.04 9.75
C LYS A 51 -5.35 -16.38 8.62
N LYS A 52 -4.03 -16.57 8.55
CA LYS A 52 -3.20 -16.04 7.45
C LYS A 52 -3.70 -16.52 6.08
N PHE A 53 -4.06 -17.80 5.95
CA PHE A 53 -4.60 -18.37 4.72
C PHE A 53 -5.88 -17.65 4.28
N ASN A 54 -6.84 -17.50 5.20
CA ASN A 54 -8.11 -16.83 4.94
C ASN A 54 -7.94 -15.32 4.67
N ASP A 55 -7.15 -14.62 5.47
CA ASP A 55 -6.89 -13.18 5.32
C ASP A 55 -6.19 -12.89 3.96
N THR A 56 -5.31 -13.79 3.52
CA THR A 56 -4.67 -13.69 2.20
C THR A 56 -5.70 -13.84 1.09
N LEU A 57 -6.62 -14.81 1.17
CA LEU A 57 -7.71 -14.96 0.20
C LEU A 57 -8.58 -13.69 0.14
N GLN A 58 -8.97 -13.15 1.29
CA GLN A 58 -9.76 -11.92 1.37
C GLN A 58 -9.02 -10.72 0.75
N SER A 59 -7.70 -10.60 0.99
CA SER A 59 -6.87 -9.54 0.38
C SER A 59 -6.80 -9.63 -1.15
N LEU A 60 -7.00 -10.84 -1.71
CA LEU A 60 -7.04 -11.11 -3.14
C LEU A 60 -8.46 -10.99 -3.72
N GLY A 61 -9.45 -10.57 -2.91
CA GLY A 61 -10.85 -10.42 -3.31
C GLY A 61 -11.65 -11.72 -3.30
N GLU A 62 -11.10 -12.80 -2.75
CA GLU A 62 -11.75 -14.11 -2.69
C GLU A 62 -12.43 -14.31 -1.33
N GLN A 63 -13.77 -14.31 -1.33
CA GLN A 63 -14.59 -14.36 -0.12
C GLN A 63 -15.47 -15.63 -0.03
N SER A 64 -15.33 -16.56 -0.97
CA SER A 64 -16.13 -17.80 -0.98
C SER A 64 -15.82 -18.75 0.17
N LEU A 65 -14.67 -18.64 0.84
CA LEU A 65 -14.34 -19.53 1.96
C LEU A 65 -15.06 -19.08 3.23
N ARG A 66 -15.95 -19.92 3.76
CA ARG A 66 -16.67 -19.70 5.02
C ARG A 66 -16.19 -20.68 6.07
N ILE A 67 -15.37 -20.17 7.00
CA ILE A 67 -14.88 -20.95 8.13
C ILE A 67 -15.90 -20.89 9.27
N ILE A 68 -16.31 -22.06 9.75
CA ILE A 68 -17.18 -22.25 10.91
C ILE A 68 -16.36 -22.88 12.02
N PHE A 69 -16.08 -22.12 13.06
CA PHE A 69 -15.38 -22.58 14.24
C PHE A 69 -16.29 -23.48 15.10
N VAL A 70 -15.82 -24.70 15.35
CA VAL A 70 -16.45 -25.68 16.24
C VAL A 70 -15.56 -25.86 17.46
N SER A 71 -15.87 -25.11 18.52
CA SER A 71 -15.06 -25.09 19.75
C SER A 71 -15.13 -26.41 20.52
N SER A 72 -13.99 -26.82 21.05
CA SER A 72 -13.87 -27.85 22.09
C SER A 72 -13.33 -27.27 23.42
N ASP A 73 -13.49 -25.96 23.62
CA ASP A 73 -13.12 -25.25 24.85
C ASP A 73 -14.08 -25.56 26.01
N ASN A 74 -13.59 -25.42 27.25
CA ASN A 74 -14.33 -25.87 28.43
C ASN A 74 -15.38 -24.86 28.90
N SER A 75 -15.34 -23.63 28.38
CA SER A 75 -16.37 -22.62 28.62
C SER A 75 -16.60 -21.72 27.40
N GLU A 76 -17.79 -21.10 27.32
CA GLU A 76 -18.11 -20.10 26.31
C GLU A 76 -17.14 -18.91 26.35
N LYS A 77 -16.73 -18.50 27.56
CA LYS A 77 -15.73 -17.44 27.75
C LYS A 77 -14.39 -17.79 27.11
N GLU A 78 -13.91 -19.01 27.29
CA GLU A 78 -12.67 -19.50 26.67
C GLU A 78 -12.78 -19.55 25.14
N MET A 79 -13.91 -20.02 24.62
CA MET A 79 -14.20 -20.02 23.19
C MET A 79 -14.10 -18.62 22.59
N TRP A 80 -14.76 -17.63 23.22
CA TRP A 80 -14.75 -16.25 22.73
C TRP A 80 -13.38 -15.59 22.87
N GLN A 81 -12.70 -15.79 24.01
CA GLN A 81 -11.34 -15.29 24.20
C GLN A 81 -10.42 -15.79 23.09
N TYR A 82 -10.47 -17.09 22.79
CA TYR A 82 -9.67 -17.69 21.73
C TYR A 82 -10.00 -17.12 20.34
N MET A 83 -11.30 -16.95 20.06
CA MET A 83 -11.76 -16.37 18.81
C MET A 83 -11.27 -14.92 18.64
N TYR A 84 -11.34 -14.11 19.70
CA TYR A 84 -10.88 -12.72 19.67
C TYR A 84 -9.37 -12.60 19.51
N GLU A 85 -8.60 -13.43 20.21
CA GLU A 85 -7.14 -13.35 20.22
C GLU A 85 -6.50 -13.97 18.97
N SER A 86 -7.07 -15.05 18.43
CA SER A 86 -6.36 -15.90 17.46
C SER A 86 -7.08 -16.11 16.12
N HIS A 87 -8.39 -15.87 16.02
CA HIS A 87 -9.18 -16.18 14.81
C HIS A 87 -9.36 -14.95 13.90
N GLY A 88 -9.75 -15.17 12.65
CA GLY A 88 -10.24 -14.10 11.75
C GLY A 88 -11.72 -13.79 11.95
N ASP A 89 -12.33 -13.06 11.01
CA ASP A 89 -13.77 -12.77 10.98
C ASP A 89 -14.56 -14.00 10.52
N TRP A 90 -14.53 -15.04 11.34
CA TRP A 90 -15.14 -16.34 11.07
C TRP A 90 -16.52 -16.46 11.73
N LEU A 91 -17.31 -17.41 11.24
CA LEU A 91 -18.51 -17.86 11.94
C LEU A 91 -18.12 -18.85 13.02
N ALA A 92 -18.97 -19.05 14.01
CA ALA A 92 -18.81 -20.10 15.00
C ALA A 92 -20.14 -20.83 15.24
N LEU A 93 -20.04 -22.10 15.61
CA LEU A 93 -21.17 -22.83 16.15
C LEU A 93 -21.43 -22.33 17.57
N LYS A 94 -22.68 -22.01 17.89
CA LYS A 94 -23.07 -21.55 19.24
C LYS A 94 -22.59 -22.53 20.31
N TYR A 95 -21.98 -22.01 21.38
CA TYR A 95 -21.29 -22.82 22.39
C TYR A 95 -22.19 -23.89 23.04
N ASP A 96 -23.46 -23.55 23.29
CA ASP A 96 -24.41 -24.44 23.95
C ASP A 96 -24.84 -25.65 23.08
N CYS A 97 -24.49 -25.68 21.79
CA CYS A 97 -24.83 -26.75 20.86
C CYS A 97 -23.91 -27.98 20.99
N LYS A 98 -23.67 -28.47 22.21
CA LYS A 98 -22.70 -29.56 22.48
C LYS A 98 -23.07 -30.86 21.76
N GLU A 99 -24.35 -31.22 21.75
CA GLU A 99 -24.86 -32.44 21.09
C GLU A 99 -24.61 -32.43 19.57
N LEU A 100 -24.78 -31.25 18.97
CA LEU A 100 -24.54 -31.03 17.55
C LEU A 100 -23.04 -31.12 17.23
N LYS A 101 -22.20 -30.50 18.06
CA LYS A 101 -20.74 -30.64 17.95
C LYS A 101 -20.32 -32.12 18.04
N ASP A 102 -20.85 -32.88 19.00
CA ASP A 102 -20.51 -34.30 19.16
C ASP A 102 -21.04 -35.18 18.03
N ARG A 103 -22.16 -34.81 17.42
CA ARG A 103 -22.67 -35.45 16.20
C ARG A 103 -21.73 -35.20 15.01
N LEU A 104 -21.30 -33.95 14.82
CA LEU A 104 -20.36 -33.60 13.74
C LEU A 104 -19.00 -34.29 13.93
N SER A 105 -18.46 -34.32 15.15
CA SER A 105 -17.19 -35.00 15.44
C SER A 105 -17.26 -36.50 15.12
N ARG A 106 -18.36 -37.18 15.46
CA ARG A 106 -18.56 -38.59 15.11
C ARG A 106 -18.71 -38.80 13.60
N GLN A 107 -19.51 -37.97 12.94
CA GLN A 107 -19.77 -38.07 11.50
C GLN A 107 -18.49 -37.92 10.66
N PHE A 108 -17.65 -36.94 11.01
CA PHE A 108 -16.39 -36.69 10.30
C PHE A 108 -15.19 -37.40 10.94
N GLN A 109 -15.44 -38.33 11.88
CA GLN A 109 -14.41 -39.14 12.54
C GLN A 109 -13.25 -38.31 13.11
N VAL A 110 -13.57 -37.16 13.71
CA VAL A 110 -12.61 -36.25 14.32
C VAL A 110 -12.08 -36.86 15.61
N SER A 111 -10.93 -37.52 15.53
CA SER A 111 -10.25 -38.17 16.67
C SER A 111 -9.23 -37.28 17.38
N GLY A 112 -8.86 -36.15 16.77
CA GLY A 112 -7.93 -35.18 17.32
C GLY A 112 -8.11 -33.80 16.73
N ILE A 113 -7.71 -32.77 17.49
CA ILE A 113 -7.74 -31.36 17.09
C ILE A 113 -6.31 -30.80 16.97
N PRO A 114 -6.03 -29.86 16.04
CA PRO A 114 -6.98 -29.22 15.14
C PRO A 114 -7.36 -30.11 13.96
N ALA A 115 -8.63 -30.07 13.56
CA ALA A 115 -9.15 -30.72 12.36
C ALA A 115 -9.90 -29.70 11.50
N LEU A 116 -9.67 -29.74 10.18
CA LEU A 116 -10.30 -28.87 9.20
C LEU A 116 -11.02 -29.74 8.17
N ILE A 117 -12.34 -29.62 8.10
CA ILE A 117 -13.19 -30.43 7.23
C ILE A 117 -13.86 -29.53 6.19
N ILE A 118 -13.57 -29.77 4.93
CA ILE A 118 -14.22 -29.07 3.80
C ILE A 118 -15.44 -29.87 3.38
N LEU A 119 -16.60 -29.22 3.28
CA LEU A 119 -17.85 -29.86 2.90
C LEU A 119 -18.12 -29.77 1.40
N ASP A 120 -18.64 -30.83 0.81
CA ASP A 120 -19.24 -30.82 -0.52
C ASP A 120 -20.70 -30.31 -0.47
N SER A 121 -21.32 -30.13 -1.65
CA SER A 121 -22.72 -29.73 -1.78
C SER A 121 -23.73 -30.69 -1.13
N LEU A 122 -23.29 -31.89 -0.74
CA LEU A 122 -24.08 -32.92 -0.07
C LEU A 122 -23.71 -33.05 1.43
N GLY A 123 -22.81 -32.22 1.96
CA GLY A 123 -22.40 -32.23 3.38
C GLY A 123 -21.35 -33.26 3.75
N ARG A 124 -20.77 -33.94 2.77
CA ARG A 124 -19.72 -34.93 3.00
C ARG A 124 -18.36 -34.25 2.97
N GLN A 125 -17.37 -34.90 3.55
CA GLN A 125 -16.00 -34.41 3.50
C GLN A 125 -15.49 -34.48 2.05
N ALA A 126 -15.23 -33.31 1.46
CA ALA A 126 -14.75 -33.15 0.09
C ALA A 126 -13.23 -33.37 -0.02
N VAL A 127 -12.49 -32.96 1.02
CA VAL A 127 -11.01 -32.94 1.01
C VAL A 127 -10.48 -33.83 2.13
N LYS A 128 -9.55 -34.73 1.79
CA LYS A 128 -9.03 -35.75 2.71
C LYS A 128 -8.21 -35.16 3.85
N ASP A 129 -7.32 -34.20 3.58
CA ASP A 129 -6.46 -33.57 4.59
C ASP A 129 -6.25 -32.08 4.32
N ALA A 130 -7.33 -31.30 4.53
CA ALA A 130 -7.31 -29.87 4.32
C ALA A 130 -6.35 -29.13 5.28
N ARG A 131 -6.07 -29.71 6.45
CA ARG A 131 -5.13 -29.13 7.42
C ARG A 131 -3.71 -29.11 6.84
N SER A 132 -3.23 -30.24 6.31
CA SER A 132 -1.90 -30.32 5.71
C SER A 132 -1.76 -29.41 4.49
N GLU A 133 -2.81 -29.30 3.68
CA GLU A 133 -2.84 -28.39 2.53
C GLU A 133 -2.72 -26.92 2.95
N VAL A 134 -3.43 -26.49 4.01
CA VAL A 134 -3.27 -25.13 4.57
C VAL A 134 -1.87 -24.90 5.12
N MET A 135 -1.30 -25.86 5.85
CA MET A 135 0.06 -25.73 6.40
C MET A 135 1.09 -25.55 5.28
N ALA A 136 0.99 -26.34 4.21
CA ALA A 136 1.88 -26.22 3.05
C ALA A 136 1.69 -24.90 2.30
N ALA A 137 0.44 -24.48 2.06
CA ALA A 137 0.14 -23.28 1.31
C ALA A 137 0.51 -21.99 2.07
N ALA A 138 0.20 -21.92 3.37
CA ALA A 138 0.46 -20.75 4.20
C ALA A 138 1.96 -20.45 4.40
N SER A 139 2.82 -21.47 4.22
CA SER A 139 4.28 -21.32 4.25
C SER A 139 4.91 -20.94 2.91
N ALA A 140 4.19 -21.03 1.80
CA ALA A 140 4.78 -20.95 0.46
C ALA A 140 4.52 -19.63 -0.28
N SER A 141 3.29 -19.39 -0.79
CA SER A 141 2.95 -18.18 -1.56
C SER A 141 1.43 -17.95 -1.68
N SER A 142 1.03 -16.70 -2.00
CA SER A 142 -0.36 -16.33 -2.29
C SER A 142 -0.96 -17.11 -3.47
N THR A 143 -0.17 -17.40 -4.50
CA THR A 143 -0.58 -18.22 -5.66
C THR A 143 -0.96 -19.64 -5.26
N GLN A 144 -0.22 -20.24 -4.32
CA GLN A 144 -0.50 -21.59 -3.84
C GLN A 144 -1.74 -21.65 -2.94
N ILE A 145 -2.00 -20.58 -2.18
CA ILE A 145 -3.24 -20.42 -1.40
C ILE A 145 -4.47 -20.40 -2.33
N LEU A 146 -4.42 -19.61 -3.41
CA LEU A 146 -5.48 -19.60 -4.42
C LEU A 146 -5.65 -20.95 -5.12
N ALA A 147 -4.55 -21.63 -5.47
CA ALA A 147 -4.60 -22.95 -6.09
C ALA A 147 -5.24 -23.99 -5.16
N THR A 148 -4.94 -23.93 -3.86
CA THR A 148 -5.51 -24.81 -2.84
C THR A 148 -7.02 -24.61 -2.75
N LEU A 149 -7.49 -23.37 -2.62
CA LEU A 149 -8.92 -23.07 -2.59
C LEU A 149 -9.62 -23.49 -3.90
N SER A 150 -8.98 -23.28 -5.05
CA SER A 150 -9.52 -23.73 -6.34
C SER A 150 -9.70 -25.26 -6.38
N GLY A 151 -8.76 -26.01 -5.81
CA GLY A 151 -8.89 -27.45 -5.60
C GLY A 151 -10.06 -27.80 -4.68
N TRP A 152 -10.25 -27.07 -3.59
CA TRP A 152 -11.37 -27.27 -2.66
C TRP A 152 -12.73 -26.98 -3.31
N LYS A 153 -12.84 -25.90 -4.10
CA LYS A 153 -14.06 -25.59 -4.86
C LYS A 153 -14.44 -26.75 -5.79
N ALA A 154 -13.46 -27.26 -6.54
CA ALA A 154 -13.65 -28.40 -7.43
C ALA A 154 -14.08 -29.67 -6.67
N ALA A 155 -13.40 -29.99 -5.56
CA ALA A 155 -13.72 -31.15 -4.74
C ALA A 155 -15.09 -31.04 -4.06
N ALA A 156 -15.48 -29.83 -3.65
CA ALA A 156 -16.77 -29.57 -3.02
C ALA A 156 -17.96 -29.64 -3.99
N GLY A 157 -17.70 -29.85 -5.29
CA GLY A 157 -18.76 -29.81 -6.31
C GLY A 157 -19.40 -28.43 -6.43
N VAL A 158 -18.75 -27.39 -5.89
CA VAL A 158 -19.03 -26.00 -6.23
C VAL A 158 -18.52 -25.88 -7.65
N ALA A 159 -19.40 -26.14 -8.62
CA ALA A 159 -19.10 -25.95 -10.02
C ALA A 159 -18.40 -24.61 -10.11
N ALA A 160 -17.19 -24.61 -10.69
CA ALA A 160 -16.59 -23.38 -11.13
C ALA A 160 -17.64 -22.77 -12.07
N GLN A 161 -18.47 -21.86 -11.54
CA GLN A 161 -18.66 -20.61 -12.23
C GLN A 161 -17.23 -20.15 -12.46
N VAL A 162 -16.72 -20.49 -13.64
CA VAL A 162 -15.61 -19.80 -14.24
C VAL A 162 -16.05 -18.37 -14.10
N ASP A 163 -15.43 -17.67 -13.16
CA ASP A 163 -15.85 -16.34 -12.79
C ASP A 163 -15.58 -15.46 -14.01
N THR A 164 -16.57 -15.37 -14.90
CA THR A 164 -16.51 -14.57 -16.13
C THR A 164 -16.41 -13.09 -15.79
N SER A 165 -16.62 -12.69 -14.52
CA SER A 165 -16.40 -11.34 -14.02
C SER A 165 -14.91 -10.97 -13.92
N THR A 166 -14.00 -11.95 -13.95
CA THR A 166 -12.54 -11.74 -13.89
C THR A 166 -11.84 -11.89 -15.23
N GLN A 167 -12.55 -12.38 -16.25
CA GLN A 167 -11.99 -12.57 -17.59
C GLN A 167 -12.17 -11.31 -18.44
N ILE A 168 -11.18 -11.04 -19.30
CA ILE A 168 -11.28 -9.97 -20.29
C ILE A 168 -12.37 -10.39 -21.30
N PRO A 169 -13.50 -9.68 -21.39
CA PRO A 169 -14.61 -10.13 -22.24
C PRO A 169 -14.25 -10.06 -23.72
N SER A 170 -14.93 -10.87 -24.53
CA SER A 170 -14.86 -10.75 -25.99
C SER A 170 -15.30 -9.36 -26.45
N GLY A 171 -14.65 -8.83 -27.48
CA GLY A 171 -14.85 -7.47 -27.99
C GLY A 171 -14.00 -6.42 -27.29
N THR A 172 -13.24 -6.79 -26.25
CA THR A 172 -12.36 -5.87 -25.54
C THR A 172 -11.09 -5.58 -26.34
N SER A 173 -10.77 -4.30 -26.51
CA SER A 173 -9.50 -3.86 -27.09
C SER A 173 -8.36 -4.07 -26.11
N VAL A 174 -7.27 -4.68 -26.58
CA VAL A 174 -6.10 -5.03 -25.77
C VAL A 174 -4.80 -4.72 -26.52
N ARG A 175 -3.74 -4.41 -25.79
CA ARG A 175 -2.36 -4.30 -26.30
C ARG A 175 -1.52 -5.46 -25.79
N VAL A 176 -0.73 -6.05 -26.67
CA VAL A 176 0.15 -7.18 -26.31
C VAL A 176 1.42 -6.67 -25.62
N ARG A 177 1.84 -7.35 -24.55
CA ARG A 177 3.08 -7.07 -23.81
C ARG A 177 3.79 -8.35 -23.38
N GLY A 178 5.09 -8.24 -23.08
CA GLY A 178 5.85 -9.28 -22.36
C GLY A 178 6.09 -10.60 -23.08
N LEU A 179 5.87 -10.69 -24.40
CA LEU A 179 6.20 -11.88 -25.18
C LEU A 179 7.71 -12.00 -25.38
N GLN A 180 8.30 -13.09 -24.87
CA GLN A 180 9.72 -13.42 -25.09
C GLN A 180 9.96 -14.22 -26.37
N GLY A 181 9.04 -15.14 -26.73
CA GLY A 181 9.20 -16.02 -27.89
C GLY A 181 8.73 -15.42 -29.22
N ALA A 182 8.03 -14.29 -29.18
CA ALA A 182 7.57 -13.55 -30.36
C ALA A 182 7.51 -12.05 -30.02
N PRO A 183 8.66 -11.43 -29.67
CA PRO A 183 8.73 -10.05 -29.17
C PRO A 183 8.24 -9.01 -30.19
N GLU A 184 8.24 -9.34 -31.49
CA GLU A 184 7.71 -8.52 -32.57
C GLU A 184 6.21 -8.21 -32.44
N ASN A 185 5.48 -9.00 -31.67
CA ASN A 185 4.07 -8.76 -31.41
C ASN A 185 3.84 -7.84 -30.19
N ASN A 186 4.87 -7.53 -29.40
CA ASN A 186 4.72 -6.61 -28.27
C ASN A 186 4.44 -5.19 -28.77
N GLY A 187 3.49 -4.51 -28.15
CA GLY A 187 3.04 -3.17 -28.54
C GLY A 187 1.90 -3.16 -29.55
N LEU A 188 1.62 -4.27 -30.24
CA LEU A 188 0.49 -4.37 -31.17
C LEU A 188 -0.84 -4.40 -30.43
N GLU A 189 -1.84 -3.75 -31.02
CA GLU A 189 -3.21 -3.71 -30.52
C GLU A 189 -4.08 -4.75 -31.24
N GLY A 190 -5.05 -5.29 -30.51
CA GLY A 190 -5.99 -6.26 -31.03
C GLY A 190 -7.28 -6.31 -30.23
N VAL A 191 -8.19 -7.18 -30.68
CA VAL A 191 -9.50 -7.37 -30.04
C VAL A 191 -9.62 -8.81 -29.56
N VAL A 192 -10.02 -9.00 -28.31
CA VAL A 192 -10.30 -10.33 -27.76
C VAL A 192 -11.50 -10.93 -28.48
N GLN A 193 -11.34 -12.08 -29.14
CA GLN A 193 -12.46 -12.78 -29.77
C GLN A 193 -13.12 -13.78 -28.82
N SER A 194 -12.31 -14.56 -28.11
CA SER A 194 -12.78 -15.60 -27.21
C SER A 194 -11.72 -15.97 -26.18
N PHE A 195 -12.14 -16.68 -25.12
CA PHE A 195 -11.26 -17.27 -24.13
C PHE A 195 -11.34 -18.79 -24.19
N ASP A 196 -10.21 -19.45 -24.44
CA ASP A 196 -10.08 -20.91 -24.37
C ASP A 196 -9.85 -21.30 -22.91
N SER A 197 -10.93 -21.75 -22.25
CA SER A 197 -10.92 -22.17 -20.84
C SER A 197 -10.03 -23.39 -20.59
N SER A 198 -9.86 -24.26 -21.58
CA SER A 198 -9.03 -25.46 -21.47
C SER A 198 -7.53 -25.13 -21.44
N LYS A 199 -7.12 -24.13 -22.24
CA LYS A 199 -5.71 -23.68 -22.33
C LYS A 199 -5.40 -22.48 -21.46
N ARG A 200 -6.43 -21.86 -20.85
CA ARG A 200 -6.36 -20.58 -20.13
C ARG A 200 -5.67 -19.49 -20.97
N ARG A 201 -6.07 -19.40 -22.24
CA ARG A 201 -5.53 -18.43 -23.20
C ARG A 201 -6.64 -17.69 -23.91
N TYR A 202 -6.41 -16.41 -24.16
CA TYR A 202 -7.26 -15.56 -24.98
C TYR A 202 -6.87 -15.71 -26.44
N VAL A 203 -7.86 -15.76 -27.31
CA VAL A 203 -7.69 -15.60 -28.75
C VAL A 203 -7.89 -14.13 -29.06
N VAL A 204 -6.80 -13.45 -29.42
CA VAL A 204 -6.79 -12.02 -29.73
C VAL A 204 -6.53 -11.83 -31.21
N GLN A 205 -7.43 -11.13 -31.89
CA GLN A 205 -7.27 -10.77 -33.29
C GLN A 205 -6.34 -9.55 -33.39
N ILE A 206 -5.19 -9.71 -34.03
CA ILE A 206 -4.20 -8.65 -34.26
C ILE A 206 -4.00 -8.52 -35.77
N GLY A 207 -4.48 -7.42 -36.37
CA GLY A 207 -4.58 -7.30 -37.82
C GLY A 207 -5.39 -8.45 -38.44
N GLU A 208 -4.81 -9.18 -39.40
CA GLU A 208 -5.45 -10.33 -40.04
C GLU A 208 -5.23 -11.67 -39.30
N ARG A 209 -4.43 -11.71 -38.23
CA ARG A 209 -4.03 -12.98 -37.59
C ARG A 209 -4.55 -13.10 -36.14
N PRO A 210 -5.22 -14.20 -35.77
CA PRO A 210 -5.53 -14.50 -34.38
C PRO A 210 -4.31 -15.08 -33.65
N LEU A 211 -4.03 -14.58 -32.45
CA LEU A 211 -2.94 -15.03 -31.58
C LEU A 211 -3.49 -15.58 -30.27
N SER A 212 -2.92 -16.68 -29.77
CA SER A 212 -3.30 -17.32 -28.51
C SER A 212 -2.39 -16.89 -27.36
N LEU A 213 -2.88 -15.99 -26.51
CA LEU A 213 -2.09 -15.23 -25.53
C LEU A 213 -2.56 -15.49 -24.09
N LYS A 214 -1.64 -15.39 -23.12
CA LYS A 214 -1.97 -15.46 -21.69
C LYS A 214 -2.51 -14.11 -21.21
N ALA A 215 -3.31 -14.11 -20.13
CA ALA A 215 -3.82 -12.88 -19.50
C ALA A 215 -2.71 -11.85 -19.20
N ALA A 216 -1.58 -12.31 -18.63
CA ALA A 216 -0.43 -11.45 -18.28
C ALA A 216 0.20 -10.73 -19.48
N ASN A 217 -0.01 -11.26 -20.69
CA ASN A 217 0.53 -10.70 -21.93
C ASN A 217 -0.45 -9.70 -22.59
N LEU A 218 -1.59 -9.42 -21.96
CA LEU A 218 -2.62 -8.52 -22.46
C LEU A 218 -2.80 -7.36 -21.51
N LEU A 219 -2.81 -6.16 -22.07
CA LEU A 219 -3.17 -4.93 -21.37
C LEU A 219 -4.48 -4.41 -21.95
N GLN A 220 -5.51 -4.21 -21.13
CA GLN A 220 -6.77 -3.66 -21.59
C GLN A 220 -6.63 -2.19 -21.99
N LEU A 221 -7.11 -1.84 -23.19
CA LEU A 221 -7.18 -0.46 -23.65
C LEU A 221 -8.53 0.12 -23.24
N LEU A 222 -8.51 1.04 -22.28
CA LEU A 222 -9.68 1.77 -21.80
C LEU A 222 -9.43 3.26 -21.92
N SER A 223 -10.36 3.95 -22.56
CA SER A 223 -10.46 5.41 -22.53
C SER A 223 -11.32 5.83 -21.33
N LEU A 224 -10.88 6.86 -20.62
CA LEU A 224 -11.47 7.35 -19.38
C LEU A 224 -11.52 8.88 -19.45
N GLN A 225 -12.41 9.48 -18.68
CA GLN A 225 -12.36 10.92 -18.37
C GLN A 225 -12.20 11.08 -16.86
N VAL A 226 -11.37 12.02 -16.45
CA VAL A 226 -11.04 12.29 -15.04
C VAL A 226 -11.41 13.72 -14.72
N CYS A 227 -12.07 13.92 -13.58
CA CYS A 227 -12.44 15.25 -13.11
C CYS A 227 -11.31 15.93 -12.32
N ARG A 228 -11.07 17.22 -12.56
CA ARG A 228 -10.17 18.10 -11.79
C ARG A 228 -10.91 18.81 -10.64
N GLY A 229 -10.34 18.81 -9.43
CA GLY A 229 -10.79 19.61 -8.27
C GLY A 229 -11.04 18.82 -6.96
N GLU A 230 -10.66 19.39 -5.80
CA GLU A 230 -11.14 18.96 -4.48
C GLU A 230 -12.42 19.75 -4.14
N GLY A 231 -13.60 19.17 -4.41
CA GLY A 231 -14.89 19.81 -4.12
C GLY A 231 -16.10 19.10 -4.77
N GLU A 232 -17.31 19.48 -4.37
CA GLU A 232 -18.59 18.90 -4.86
C GLU A 232 -18.96 19.30 -6.29
N GLU A 233 -18.28 20.28 -6.91
CA GLU A 233 -18.52 20.66 -8.31
C GLU A 233 -17.29 20.45 -9.23
N PRO A 234 -17.42 19.67 -10.31
CA PRO A 234 -16.33 19.34 -11.23
C PRO A 234 -16.00 20.51 -12.17
N SER A 235 -14.79 21.07 -12.13
CA SER A 235 -14.42 22.26 -12.93
C SER A 235 -13.85 21.94 -14.33
N GLU A 236 -13.33 20.72 -14.57
CA GLU A 236 -12.83 20.30 -15.89
C GLU A 236 -12.70 18.76 -16.01
N TRP A 237 -13.12 18.17 -17.14
CA TRP A 237 -12.92 16.74 -17.47
C TRP A 237 -11.76 16.57 -18.44
N ILE A 238 -10.78 15.72 -18.08
CA ILE A 238 -9.58 15.44 -18.87
C ILE A 238 -9.62 14.00 -19.38
N GLU A 239 -9.37 13.79 -20.66
CA GLU A 239 -9.25 12.44 -21.22
C GLU A 239 -8.00 11.72 -20.70
N ALA A 240 -8.15 10.44 -20.39
CA ALA A 240 -7.10 9.56 -19.92
C ALA A 240 -7.20 8.19 -20.62
N GLN A 241 -6.07 7.52 -20.79
CA GLN A 241 -5.99 6.18 -21.36
C GLN A 241 -5.24 5.25 -20.42
N VAL A 242 -5.68 4.00 -20.30
CA VAL A 242 -4.92 2.97 -19.58
C VAL A 242 -3.58 2.74 -20.30
N ALA A 243 -2.50 2.97 -19.58
CA ALA A 243 -1.12 2.87 -20.03
C ALA A 243 -0.43 1.60 -19.52
N ASP A 244 -0.84 1.06 -18.37
CA ASP A 244 -0.25 -0.15 -17.79
C ASP A 244 -1.21 -0.84 -16.79
N PHE A 245 -0.85 -2.04 -16.35
CA PHE A 245 -1.54 -2.79 -15.30
C PHE A 245 -0.51 -3.34 -14.31
N ASP A 246 -0.63 -2.95 -13.05
CA ASP A 246 0.21 -3.41 -11.96
C ASP A 246 -0.32 -4.73 -11.42
N ASP A 247 0.35 -5.82 -11.79
CA ASP A 247 -0.01 -7.19 -11.41
C ASP A 247 0.10 -7.43 -9.88
N ALA A 248 0.89 -6.64 -9.15
CA ALA A 248 1.06 -6.79 -7.71
C ALA A 248 -0.07 -6.13 -6.91
N THR A 249 -0.63 -5.03 -7.42
CA THR A 249 -1.72 -4.29 -6.77
C THR A 249 -3.09 -4.53 -7.41
N GLY A 250 -3.14 -5.13 -8.60
CA GLY A 250 -4.37 -5.40 -9.35
C GLY A 250 -5.03 -4.14 -9.92
N GLN A 251 -4.23 -3.11 -10.25
CA GLN A 251 -4.72 -1.78 -10.60
C GLN A 251 -4.25 -1.33 -11.99
N TYR A 252 -5.17 -0.73 -12.75
CA TYR A 252 -4.83 -0.08 -14.03
C TYR A 252 -4.17 1.28 -13.79
N LEU A 253 -3.11 1.52 -14.53
CA LEU A 253 -2.36 2.77 -14.62
C LEU A 253 -2.92 3.61 -15.77
N CYS A 254 -3.30 4.85 -15.54
CA CYS A 254 -3.88 5.71 -16.58
C CYS A 254 -2.99 6.92 -16.90
N ARG A 255 -2.73 7.20 -18.18
CA ARG A 255 -2.00 8.36 -18.70
C ARG A 255 -3.00 9.40 -19.20
N LEU A 256 -2.83 10.67 -18.81
CA LEU A 256 -3.64 11.78 -19.30
C LEU A 256 -3.27 12.18 -20.74
N SER A 257 -4.22 12.73 -21.48
CA SER A 257 -4.03 13.23 -22.86
C SER A 257 -3.33 14.59 -22.95
N LYS A 258 -3.28 15.36 -21.84
CA LYS A 258 -2.56 16.64 -21.72
C LYS A 258 -1.61 16.61 -20.52
N GLU A 259 -0.50 17.36 -20.61
CA GLU A 259 0.38 17.62 -19.46
C GLU A 259 -0.43 18.28 -18.34
N ALA A 260 -0.45 17.67 -17.16
CA ALA A 260 -1.11 18.22 -15.98
C ALA A 260 -0.04 18.60 -14.96
N ASP A 261 0.12 19.90 -14.74
CA ASP A 261 1.04 20.48 -13.75
C ASP A 261 0.57 20.30 -12.29
N GLU A 262 -0.57 19.64 -12.05
CA GLU A 262 -1.22 19.57 -10.73
C GLU A 262 -1.62 18.16 -10.26
N VAL A 263 -1.85 18.07 -8.94
CA VAL A 263 -2.19 16.86 -8.18
C VAL A 263 -3.55 16.30 -8.61
N LEU A 264 -3.54 15.13 -9.25
CA LEU A 264 -4.77 14.37 -9.51
C LEU A 264 -5.18 13.54 -8.28
N PRO A 265 -6.49 13.27 -8.08
CA PRO A 265 -6.96 12.34 -7.07
C PRO A 265 -6.35 10.94 -7.28
N ARG A 266 -5.69 10.41 -6.24
CA ARG A 266 -4.84 9.20 -6.32
C ARG A 266 -5.61 7.88 -6.37
N ASP A 267 -6.87 7.89 -5.96
CA ASP A 267 -7.76 6.74 -5.94
C ASP A 267 -9.09 7.11 -6.62
N LEU A 268 -9.30 6.68 -7.86
CA LEU A 268 -10.55 6.89 -8.59
C LEU A 268 -11.60 5.87 -8.12
N ARG A 269 -12.01 5.97 -6.86
CA ARG A 269 -13.02 5.07 -6.29
C ARG A 269 -14.43 5.58 -6.49
N GLN A 270 -14.59 6.88 -6.74
CA GLN A 270 -15.90 7.50 -6.84
C GLN A 270 -16.30 7.78 -8.30
N PRO A 271 -17.56 7.51 -8.66
CA PRO A 271 -18.18 7.93 -9.91
C PRO A 271 -18.00 9.41 -10.29
N SER A 272 -17.90 10.27 -9.28
CA SER A 272 -17.69 11.72 -9.41
C SER A 272 -16.29 12.08 -9.91
N GLN A 273 -15.32 11.17 -9.79
CA GLN A 273 -13.90 11.44 -10.06
C GLN A 273 -13.42 10.82 -11.37
N ALA A 274 -14.10 9.78 -11.87
CA ALA A 274 -13.76 9.14 -13.14
C ALA A 274 -14.98 8.59 -13.89
N ARG A 275 -14.98 8.81 -15.20
CA ARG A 275 -15.96 8.30 -16.14
C ARG A 275 -15.32 7.34 -17.13
N LEU A 276 -15.99 6.22 -17.38
CA LEU A 276 -15.59 5.26 -18.41
C LEU A 276 -16.01 5.79 -19.78
N GLY A 277 -15.10 5.77 -20.74
CA GLY A 277 -15.37 6.17 -22.11
C GLY A 277 -16.29 5.18 -22.83
N VAL A 278 -16.92 5.67 -23.90
CA VAL A 278 -17.75 4.86 -24.80
C VAL A 278 -16.92 3.67 -25.33
N GLY A 279 -17.52 2.49 -25.28
CA GLY A 279 -16.88 1.24 -25.71
C GLY A 279 -16.25 0.43 -24.59
N ALA A 280 -16.15 0.95 -23.36
CA ALA A 280 -15.69 0.19 -22.21
C ALA A 280 -16.62 -1.02 -21.96
N ILE A 281 -16.03 -2.21 -21.79
CA ILE A 281 -16.78 -3.40 -21.37
C ILE A 281 -16.75 -3.49 -19.84
N VAL A 282 -17.92 -3.63 -19.25
CA VAL A 282 -18.14 -3.56 -17.82
C VAL A 282 -19.06 -4.67 -17.33
N ALA A 283 -18.87 -5.14 -16.10
CA ALA A 283 -19.76 -6.05 -15.42
C ALA A 283 -20.79 -5.27 -14.59
N VAL A 284 -22.05 -5.68 -14.66
CA VAL A 284 -23.16 -5.07 -13.91
C VAL A 284 -23.25 -5.71 -12.51
N GLN A 285 -23.49 -4.93 -11.47
CA GLN A 285 -23.64 -5.42 -10.09
C GLN A 285 -24.62 -4.58 -9.27
N GLY A 286 -25.08 -5.10 -8.13
CA GLY A 286 -25.83 -4.32 -7.14
C GLY A 286 -27.22 -3.85 -7.60
N LEU A 287 -27.76 -4.40 -8.69
CA LEU A 287 -29.14 -4.11 -9.12
C LEU A 287 -30.14 -4.91 -8.28
N GLN A 288 -31.23 -4.25 -7.88
CA GLN A 288 -32.38 -4.91 -7.23
C GLN A 288 -33.03 -5.95 -8.14
N ALA A 289 -33.05 -5.68 -9.45
CA ALA A 289 -33.39 -6.68 -10.47
C ALA A 289 -32.13 -7.51 -10.80
N GLY A 290 -31.88 -8.53 -9.98
CA GLY A 290 -30.65 -9.33 -10.02
C GLY A 290 -30.40 -10.13 -11.31
N GLU A 291 -31.37 -10.18 -12.23
CA GLU A 291 -31.27 -10.90 -13.52
C GLU A 291 -30.13 -10.39 -14.43
N TRP A 292 -29.61 -9.20 -14.18
CA TRP A 292 -28.51 -8.58 -14.92
C TRP A 292 -27.20 -8.50 -14.13
N ASN A 293 -27.19 -8.81 -12.83
CA ASN A 293 -25.96 -8.81 -12.06
C ASN A 293 -25.00 -9.88 -12.63
N GLU A 294 -23.70 -9.58 -12.59
CA GLU A 294 -22.59 -10.39 -13.12
C GLU A 294 -22.56 -10.55 -14.65
N LYS A 295 -23.48 -9.91 -15.38
CA LYS A 295 -23.44 -9.88 -16.84
C LYS A 295 -22.55 -8.74 -17.34
N ASN A 296 -21.83 -9.01 -18.42
CA ASN A 296 -21.04 -8.01 -19.12
C ASN A 296 -21.93 -7.16 -20.03
N GLY A 297 -21.58 -5.89 -20.17
CA GLY A 297 -22.19 -4.97 -21.09
C GLY A 297 -21.21 -3.91 -21.57
N LYS A 298 -21.51 -3.32 -22.73
CA LYS A 298 -20.71 -2.28 -23.35
C LYS A 298 -21.30 -0.92 -23.03
N VAL A 299 -20.48 -0.01 -22.50
CA VAL A 299 -20.87 1.39 -22.30
C VAL A 299 -21.09 2.04 -23.66
N THR A 300 -22.30 2.53 -23.91
CA THR A 300 -22.66 3.23 -25.15
C THR A 300 -22.67 4.74 -24.96
N GLU A 301 -23.06 5.21 -23.77
CA GLU A 301 -23.21 6.63 -23.46
C GLU A 301 -23.17 6.85 -21.94
N PHE A 302 -22.82 8.07 -21.50
CA PHE A 302 -23.02 8.52 -20.13
C PHE A 302 -23.98 9.72 -20.11
N ASP A 303 -25.11 9.57 -19.42
CA ASP A 303 -26.13 10.61 -19.22
C ASP A 303 -25.68 11.53 -18.08
N GLU A 304 -25.23 12.74 -18.43
CA GLU A 304 -24.67 13.71 -17.49
C GLU A 304 -25.72 14.29 -16.54
N GLU A 305 -26.94 14.54 -17.01
CA GLU A 305 -28.02 15.10 -16.18
C GLU A 305 -28.43 14.12 -15.08
N ARG A 306 -28.45 12.82 -15.40
CA ARG A 306 -28.94 11.77 -14.50
C ARG A 306 -27.85 11.00 -13.79
N GLN A 307 -26.58 11.27 -14.11
CA GLN A 307 -25.40 10.57 -13.62
C GLN A 307 -25.53 9.04 -13.79
N ARG A 308 -25.85 8.59 -15.00
CA ARG A 308 -26.07 7.16 -15.32
C ARG A 308 -25.41 6.75 -16.62
N TYR A 309 -24.82 5.57 -16.65
CA TYR A 309 -24.36 4.95 -17.88
C TYR A 309 -25.51 4.29 -18.61
N GLN A 310 -25.51 4.40 -19.94
CA GLN A 310 -26.21 3.48 -20.81
C GLN A 310 -25.27 2.32 -21.14
N VAL A 311 -25.67 1.12 -20.73
CA VAL A 311 -24.90 -0.11 -20.91
C VAL A 311 -25.72 -1.06 -21.77
N GLN A 312 -25.21 -1.43 -22.94
CA GLN A 312 -25.79 -2.45 -23.78
C GLN A 312 -25.27 -3.82 -23.33
N VAL A 313 -26.13 -4.63 -22.72
CA VAL A 313 -25.79 -6.01 -22.32
C VAL A 313 -25.87 -6.97 -23.52
N GLU A 314 -25.24 -8.14 -23.42
CA GLU A 314 -25.14 -9.13 -24.51
C GLU A 314 -26.48 -9.50 -25.17
N SER A 315 -27.61 -9.40 -24.47
CA SER A 315 -28.94 -9.63 -25.02
C SER A 315 -29.46 -8.47 -25.92
N GLY A 316 -28.63 -7.46 -26.20
CA GLY A 316 -28.97 -6.27 -26.98
C GLY A 316 -29.77 -5.20 -26.21
N LYS A 317 -30.16 -5.48 -24.96
CA LYS A 317 -30.95 -4.56 -24.12
C LYS A 317 -30.07 -3.43 -23.59
N ALA A 318 -30.55 -2.20 -23.67
CA ALA A 318 -29.90 -1.04 -23.06
C ALA A 318 -30.39 -0.87 -21.61
N LEU A 319 -29.46 -0.83 -20.66
CA LEU A 319 -29.73 -0.61 -19.24
C LEU A 319 -29.20 0.77 -18.82
N LYS A 320 -29.98 1.50 -18.01
CA LYS A 320 -29.53 2.76 -17.39
C LYS A 320 -29.04 2.48 -15.98
N ILE A 321 -27.72 2.42 -15.81
CA ILE A 321 -27.07 1.91 -14.61
C ILE A 321 -26.32 3.04 -13.92
N LYS A 322 -26.45 3.11 -12.59
CA LYS A 322 -25.64 4.05 -11.80
C LYS A 322 -24.17 3.62 -11.82
N PRO A 323 -23.21 4.55 -11.80
CA PRO A 323 -21.80 4.23 -11.77
C PRO A 323 -21.35 3.26 -10.65
N GLU A 324 -21.97 3.32 -9.46
CA GLU A 324 -21.71 2.39 -8.34
C GLU A 324 -22.05 0.92 -8.65
N ASN A 325 -22.91 0.70 -9.66
CA ASN A 325 -23.43 -0.60 -10.06
C ASN A 325 -22.70 -1.17 -11.29
N ILE A 326 -21.50 -0.65 -11.59
CA ILE A 326 -20.68 -1.03 -12.73
C ILE A 326 -19.25 -1.32 -12.25
N ARG A 327 -18.65 -2.39 -12.78
CA ARG A 327 -17.29 -2.83 -12.46
C ARG A 327 -16.48 -3.12 -13.72
N LEU A 328 -15.17 -2.86 -13.71
CA LEU A 328 -14.27 -3.32 -14.77
C LEU A 328 -13.91 -4.81 -14.57
N PRO A 329 -14.04 -5.66 -15.59
CA PRO A 329 -13.65 -7.06 -15.50
C PRO A 329 -12.14 -7.18 -15.21
N GLY A 330 -11.76 -7.98 -14.22
CA GLY A 330 -10.35 -8.25 -13.88
C GLY A 330 -9.64 -7.23 -12.96
N ALA A 331 -10.29 -6.13 -12.56
CA ALA A 331 -9.74 -5.21 -11.55
C ALA A 331 -10.85 -4.68 -10.61
N TRP A 332 -10.52 -4.45 -9.34
CA TRP A 332 -11.47 -3.94 -8.34
C TRP A 332 -11.48 -2.41 -8.24
N SER A 333 -10.49 -1.72 -8.82
CA SER A 333 -10.36 -0.26 -8.75
C SER A 333 -9.44 0.31 -9.84
N LEU A 334 -9.76 1.49 -10.37
CA LEU A 334 -8.87 2.31 -11.21
C LEU A 334 -7.97 3.18 -10.30
N ARG A 335 -6.65 3.20 -10.52
CA ARG A 335 -5.75 4.21 -9.91
C ARG A 335 -5.16 5.11 -10.99
N LEU A 336 -5.34 6.43 -10.84
CA LEU A 336 -4.57 7.37 -11.63
C LEU A 336 -3.15 7.42 -11.10
N LYS A 337 -2.20 6.97 -11.91
CA LYS A 337 -0.82 7.38 -11.76
C LYS A 337 -0.54 8.32 -12.91
N VAL A 338 -0.45 9.63 -12.61
CA VAL A 338 0.15 10.58 -13.54
C VAL A 338 1.45 9.94 -14.02
N ALA A 339 1.56 9.72 -15.32
CA ALA A 339 2.74 9.12 -15.92
C ALA A 339 3.94 10.06 -15.81
N MET A 340 4.50 10.20 -14.60
CA MET A 340 5.85 10.68 -14.35
C MET A 340 6.86 9.59 -14.73
N GLY A 341 6.61 8.89 -15.83
CA GLY A 341 7.30 7.67 -16.25
C GLY A 341 8.22 7.87 -17.43
N THR A 342 7.85 8.68 -18.42
CA THR A 342 8.73 8.92 -19.58
C THR A 342 9.72 10.03 -19.30
N VAL A 343 9.29 11.13 -18.69
CA VAL A 343 10.18 12.28 -18.47
C VAL A 343 11.29 11.97 -17.48
N MET A 344 11.07 11.15 -16.44
CA MET A 344 12.12 10.83 -15.46
C MET A 344 12.97 9.64 -15.89
N GLU A 345 12.45 8.68 -16.65
CA GLU A 345 13.28 7.60 -17.21
C GLU A 345 14.11 8.10 -18.41
N GLU A 346 13.58 9.03 -19.21
CA GLU A 346 14.33 9.76 -20.23
C GLU A 346 15.24 10.84 -19.62
N ARG A 347 14.86 11.54 -18.54
CA ARG A 347 15.77 12.44 -17.82
C ARG A 347 16.82 11.68 -17.02
N VAL A 348 16.54 10.51 -16.49
CA VAL A 348 17.53 9.64 -15.82
C VAL A 348 18.42 9.03 -16.90
N LYS A 349 17.91 8.53 -18.02
CA LYS A 349 18.75 8.12 -19.17
C LYS A 349 19.56 9.29 -19.77
N ALA A 350 19.01 10.50 -19.78
CA ALA A 350 19.70 11.71 -20.26
C ALA A 350 20.68 12.30 -19.21
N MET A 351 20.39 12.19 -17.91
CA MET A 351 21.30 12.57 -16.81
C MET A 351 22.44 11.57 -16.64
N LEU A 352 22.18 10.28 -16.88
CA LEU A 352 23.15 9.20 -16.69
C LEU A 352 24.19 9.13 -17.80
N GLY A 353 23.94 9.74 -18.97
CA GLY A 353 24.88 9.77 -20.10
C GLY A 353 25.46 8.39 -20.47
N PRO A 354 26.47 8.33 -21.35
CA PRO A 354 27.13 7.07 -21.71
C PRO A 354 28.06 6.48 -20.64
N SER A 355 28.23 7.14 -19.49
CA SER A 355 29.33 6.89 -18.56
C SER A 355 28.85 6.44 -17.18
N LEU A 356 28.06 5.36 -17.10
CA LEU A 356 27.82 4.68 -15.83
C LEU A 356 29.08 3.89 -15.44
N LYS A 357 29.67 4.19 -14.27
CA LYS A 357 30.77 3.39 -13.72
C LYS A 357 30.26 1.97 -13.39
N PRO A 358 31.07 0.90 -13.63
CA PRO A 358 30.69 -0.49 -13.36
C PRO A 358 30.20 -0.73 -11.93
N GLU A 359 30.77 -0.02 -10.96
CA GLU A 359 30.44 -0.09 -9.54
C GLU A 359 28.95 0.21 -9.25
N MET A 360 28.34 1.14 -9.99
CA MET A 360 26.94 1.51 -9.84
C MET A 360 25.99 0.44 -10.41
N LYS A 361 26.46 -0.29 -11.43
CA LYS A 361 25.74 -1.43 -12.02
C LYS A 361 25.73 -2.62 -11.06
N THR A 362 26.84 -2.85 -10.37
CA THR A 362 26.97 -3.87 -9.31
C THR A 362 26.11 -3.52 -8.10
N MET A 363 26.12 -2.26 -7.64
CA MET A 363 25.28 -1.81 -6.52
C MET A 363 23.78 -1.94 -6.83
N MET A 364 23.36 -1.64 -8.07
CA MET A 364 21.97 -1.85 -8.50
C MET A 364 21.58 -3.33 -8.61
N GLN A 365 22.53 -4.23 -8.88
CA GLN A 365 22.32 -5.67 -8.84
C GLN A 365 22.23 -6.21 -7.40
N GLU A 366 23.05 -5.69 -6.48
CA GLU A 366 23.05 -6.08 -5.07
C GLU A 366 21.82 -5.55 -4.30
N LEU A 367 21.33 -4.35 -4.64
CA LEU A 367 20.11 -3.79 -4.07
C LEU A 367 18.82 -4.44 -4.62
N GLY A 368 18.90 -5.17 -5.73
CA GLY A 368 17.75 -5.68 -6.47
C GLY A 368 16.92 -6.76 -5.75
N GLU A 369 17.50 -7.49 -4.78
CA GLU A 369 16.79 -8.61 -4.13
C GLU A 369 16.09 -8.23 -2.81
N ASN A 370 16.45 -7.09 -2.19
CA ASN A 370 15.89 -6.67 -0.89
C ASN A 370 15.36 -5.22 -0.83
N PHE A 371 15.44 -4.45 -1.91
CA PHE A 371 14.94 -3.08 -1.94
C PHE A 371 13.43 -3.03 -2.20
N LYS A 372 12.63 -3.01 -1.13
CA LYS A 372 11.20 -2.70 -1.22
C LYS A 372 11.02 -1.19 -1.20
N PHE A 373 10.60 -0.59 -2.32
CA PHE A 373 10.17 0.81 -2.42
C PHE A 373 8.87 1.04 -1.61
N PRO A 374 8.87 1.76 -0.48
CA PRO A 374 7.65 2.20 0.18
C PRO A 374 7.39 3.65 -0.23
N GLU A 375 6.34 3.87 -1.04
CA GLU A 375 5.51 5.09 -1.15
C GLU A 375 6.07 6.42 -0.56
N TRP A 376 7.22 6.89 -1.05
CA TRP A 376 7.90 8.11 -0.54
C TRP A 376 7.54 9.39 -1.30
N LYS A 377 6.74 9.30 -2.36
CA LYS A 377 6.39 10.47 -3.19
C LYS A 377 5.36 11.42 -2.56
N TYR A 378 4.79 11.11 -1.38
CA TYR A 378 3.74 11.94 -0.77
C TYR A 378 4.26 13.02 0.19
N ARG A 379 5.50 12.93 0.70
CA ARG A 379 6.02 13.93 1.66
C ARG A 379 7.10 14.86 1.11
N MET A 380 7.79 14.51 0.02
CA MET A 380 8.74 15.43 -0.61
C MET A 380 8.05 16.65 -1.23
N ASN A 381 6.87 16.48 -1.87
CA ASN A 381 6.11 17.58 -2.44
C ASN A 381 5.48 18.54 -1.40
N LYS A 382 5.50 18.22 -0.10
CA LYS A 382 5.08 19.15 0.97
C LYS A 382 6.27 19.87 1.62
N LEU A 383 7.51 19.44 1.36
CA LEU A 383 8.71 20.14 1.81
C LEU A 383 9.13 21.24 0.83
N ASP A 384 8.70 21.16 -0.43
CA ASP A 384 9.02 22.16 -1.47
C ASP A 384 8.01 23.34 -1.55
N SER A 385 6.96 23.38 -0.73
CA SER A 385 5.95 24.46 -0.75
C SER A 385 5.61 25.09 0.61
N CYS A 386 6.48 25.00 1.61
CA CYS A 386 6.35 25.80 2.83
C CYS A 386 6.81 27.26 2.58
N SER A 387 6.01 28.03 1.84
CA SER A 387 5.95 29.48 2.00
C SER A 387 4.88 29.82 3.03
N SER A 388 5.25 30.70 3.94
CA SER A 388 4.44 31.29 5.02
C SER A 388 2.96 31.54 4.67
N GLU A 389 2.02 30.83 5.31
CA GLU A 389 0.69 31.39 5.70
C GLU A 389 -0.19 30.47 6.60
N GLU A 390 0.10 29.18 6.78
CA GLU A 390 -0.78 28.29 7.59
C GLU A 390 -0.51 28.27 9.12
N ALA A 391 -0.22 29.44 9.72
CA ALA A 391 0.00 29.56 11.17
C ALA A 391 -1.24 30.00 11.99
N SER A 392 -2.42 30.13 11.38
CA SER A 392 -3.59 30.71 12.06
C SER A 392 -4.91 29.95 11.87
N MET A 393 -4.96 28.66 12.19
CA MET A 393 -6.20 27.89 12.39
C MET A 393 -5.70 26.57 13.00
N PHE A 394 -5.83 26.25 14.29
CA PHE A 394 -7.05 25.89 14.98
C PHE A 394 -6.82 26.02 16.49
N GLY A 395 -7.65 26.83 17.15
CA GLY A 395 -7.80 26.86 18.60
C GLY A 395 -9.16 26.27 19.00
N GLY A 396 -9.17 25.54 20.12
CA GLY A 396 -10.36 24.99 20.78
C GLY A 396 -10.53 23.49 20.52
N GLY A 397 -10.74 22.61 21.49
CA GLY A 397 -11.02 22.77 22.91
C GLY A 397 -11.85 21.55 23.36
N ALA A 398 -11.59 21.07 24.58
CA ALA A 398 -12.30 20.03 25.35
C ALA A 398 -12.15 18.56 24.88
N ALA A 399 -12.24 17.53 25.72
CA ALA A 399 -11.94 17.25 27.14
C ALA A 399 -12.46 15.81 27.40
N PHE A 400 -11.75 15.06 28.25
CA PHE A 400 -12.20 14.04 29.22
C PHE A 400 -11.48 12.67 29.16
N ALA A 401 -10.99 12.29 30.34
CA ALA A 401 -10.38 11.01 30.74
C ALA A 401 -11.40 10.22 31.61
N PRO A 402 -11.08 9.15 32.37
CA PRO A 402 -9.88 8.26 32.40
C PRO A 402 -10.18 6.74 32.57
N GLY A 403 -9.13 5.91 32.57
CA GLY A 403 -9.07 4.60 33.26
C GLY A 403 -8.75 3.42 32.34
N GLY A 404 -7.81 2.51 32.61
CA GLY A 404 -6.87 2.32 33.72
C GLY A 404 -5.99 1.08 33.45
N GLN A 405 -4.84 1.02 34.12
CA GLN A 405 -4.01 -0.16 34.45
C GLN A 405 -3.45 -0.98 33.27
N SER A 406 -2.18 -0.77 32.88
CA SER A 406 -0.95 -1.31 33.48
C SER A 406 -0.72 -2.82 33.25
N GLN A 407 0.29 -3.09 32.43
CA GLN A 407 1.43 -4.00 32.68
C GLN A 407 1.72 -4.96 31.52
N GLY A 408 2.95 -4.84 31.01
CA GLY A 408 3.80 -6.01 30.81
C GLY A 408 3.74 -6.70 29.45
N GLN A 409 4.79 -6.46 28.67
CA GLN A 409 5.39 -7.39 27.70
C GLN A 409 4.69 -7.58 26.34
N ALA A 410 5.30 -7.05 25.28
CA ALA A 410 5.22 -7.63 23.94
C ALA A 410 6.50 -7.22 23.19
N SER A 411 7.43 -8.13 22.91
CA SER A 411 7.32 -9.21 21.91
C SER A 411 7.04 -8.63 20.52
N LEU A 412 8.01 -8.80 19.64
CA LEU A 412 8.11 -8.29 18.28
C LEU A 412 6.97 -8.85 17.41
N THR A 413 5.79 -8.23 17.45
CA THR A 413 4.73 -8.39 16.45
C THR A 413 4.76 -7.19 15.51
N GLY A 414 4.93 -7.45 14.22
CA GLY A 414 5.10 -6.45 13.15
C GLY A 414 3.85 -5.62 12.84
N THR A 415 3.46 -4.76 13.77
CA THR A 415 2.78 -3.50 13.46
C THR A 415 3.80 -2.55 12.84
N ILE A 416 3.52 -2.03 11.64
CA ILE A 416 4.28 -0.88 11.10
C ILE A 416 4.19 0.23 12.16
N PRO A 417 5.31 0.79 12.66
CA PRO A 417 5.24 1.80 13.71
C PRO A 417 4.44 2.99 13.19
N LYS A 418 3.26 3.23 13.76
CA LYS A 418 2.54 4.49 13.53
C LYS A 418 3.37 5.62 14.18
N GLN A 419 3.38 6.81 13.57
CA GLN A 419 4.03 7.99 14.14
C GLN A 419 3.58 8.16 15.60
N SER A 420 4.49 7.95 16.55
CA SER A 420 4.17 8.06 17.98
C SER A 420 3.82 9.51 18.32
N LEU A 421 2.89 9.71 19.27
CA LEU A 421 2.55 11.02 19.83
C LEU A 421 3.79 11.81 20.25
N LEU A 422 4.85 11.13 20.70
CA LEU A 422 6.11 11.77 21.09
C LEU A 422 6.81 12.47 19.90
N HIS A 423 6.78 11.90 18.70
CA HIS A 423 7.34 12.54 17.49
C HIS A 423 6.59 13.82 17.15
N GLU A 424 5.25 13.77 17.20
CA GLU A 424 4.41 14.93 16.91
C GLU A 424 4.69 16.06 17.89
N LEU A 425 4.66 15.77 19.21
CA LEU A 425 4.88 16.75 20.26
C LEU A 425 6.26 17.43 20.18
N VAL A 426 7.30 16.67 19.84
CA VAL A 426 8.64 17.22 19.60
C VAL A 426 8.67 18.09 18.33
N GLY A 427 8.05 17.63 17.25
CA GLY A 427 7.97 18.35 15.97
C GLY A 427 7.22 19.69 16.04
N ILE A 428 6.27 19.83 16.98
CA ILE A 428 5.55 21.09 17.23
C ILE A 428 6.05 21.86 18.47
N ASP A 429 7.21 21.46 19.01
CA ASP A 429 7.89 22.09 20.16
C ASP A 429 7.03 22.23 21.43
N ARG A 430 6.19 21.24 21.72
CA ARG A 430 5.32 21.23 22.93
C ARG A 430 6.03 20.58 24.11
N MET A 431 7.14 21.18 24.55
CA MET A 431 8.04 20.60 25.56
C MET A 431 7.37 20.19 26.87
N GLU A 432 6.38 20.95 27.37
CA GLU A 432 5.61 20.56 28.56
C GLU A 432 4.86 19.23 28.40
N LYS A 433 4.35 18.96 27.19
CA LYS A 433 3.66 17.71 26.87
C LYS A 433 4.65 16.59 26.59
N VAL A 434 5.82 16.91 26.01
CA VAL A 434 6.93 15.95 25.83
C VAL A 434 7.37 15.41 27.19
N VAL A 435 7.64 16.29 28.16
CA VAL A 435 8.00 15.92 29.54
C VAL A 435 6.94 15.00 30.14
N LYS A 436 5.67 15.43 30.13
CA LYS A 436 4.54 14.63 30.66
C LYS A 436 4.38 13.27 29.97
N GLN A 437 4.76 13.15 28.71
CA GLN A 437 4.65 11.91 27.94
C GLN A 437 5.80 10.95 28.29
N LEU A 438 7.01 11.48 28.52
CA LEU A 438 8.16 10.69 29.00
C LEU A 438 7.96 10.25 30.46
N ASP A 439 7.39 11.11 31.32
CA ASP A 439 7.05 10.76 32.71
C ASP A 439 6.07 9.57 32.80
N LYS A 440 5.26 9.35 31.76
CA LYS A 440 4.35 8.19 31.65
C LYS A 440 5.05 6.90 31.23
N GLY A 441 6.38 6.92 31.05
CA GLY A 441 7.18 5.77 30.62
C GLY A 441 7.17 5.53 29.11
N THR A 442 6.90 6.54 28.29
CA THR A 442 7.05 6.41 26.83
C THR A 442 8.52 6.24 26.49
N ASP A 443 8.84 5.25 25.66
CA ASP A 443 10.20 5.07 25.16
C ASP A 443 10.65 6.31 24.37
N ILE A 444 11.74 6.95 24.83
CA ILE A 444 12.34 8.13 24.22
C ILE A 444 12.91 7.83 22.83
N ASN A 445 13.23 6.57 22.54
CA ASN A 445 13.77 6.09 21.27
C ASN A 445 12.73 5.32 20.43
N VAL A 446 11.43 5.54 20.70
CA VAL A 446 10.35 4.97 19.91
C VAL A 446 10.53 5.29 18.42
N LEU A 447 10.39 4.28 17.56
CA LEU A 447 10.59 4.45 16.12
C LEU A 447 9.28 4.79 15.41
N ASP A 448 9.32 5.70 14.44
CA ASP A 448 8.22 5.93 13.51
C ASP A 448 8.29 5.00 12.27
N CYS A 449 7.42 5.23 11.28
CA CYS A 449 7.38 4.41 10.06
C CYS A 449 8.61 4.58 9.15
N MET A 450 9.44 5.61 9.38
CA MET A 450 10.72 5.82 8.70
C MET A 450 11.89 5.22 9.49
N GLY A 451 11.60 4.65 10.66
CA GLY A 451 12.61 4.27 11.63
C GLY A 451 13.32 5.48 12.23
N GLU A 452 12.71 6.65 12.24
CA GLU A 452 13.24 7.84 12.91
C GLU A 452 12.85 7.82 14.40
N THR A 453 13.71 8.33 15.28
CA THR A 453 13.40 8.58 16.69
C THR A 453 12.80 9.99 16.85
N PRO A 454 12.17 10.33 17.99
CA PRO A 454 11.69 11.68 18.26
C PRO A 454 12.76 12.77 18.11
N LEU A 455 14.04 12.43 18.33
CA LEU A 455 15.16 13.33 18.12
C LEU A 455 15.25 13.86 16.67
N PHE A 456 14.89 13.07 15.66
CA PHE A 456 14.87 13.49 14.24
C PHE A 456 13.87 14.60 13.95
N TRP A 457 12.88 14.77 14.83
CA TRP A 457 11.80 15.75 14.68
C TRP A 457 12.05 17.03 15.48
N ALA A 458 13.16 17.15 16.21
CA ALA A 458 13.43 18.32 17.04
C ALA A 458 13.60 19.60 16.19
N VAL A 459 12.81 20.63 16.50
CA VAL A 459 12.83 21.93 15.80
C VAL A 459 13.59 23.00 16.58
N SER A 460 13.81 22.81 17.88
CA SER A 460 14.48 23.74 18.79
C SER A 460 15.76 23.14 19.40
N ALA A 461 16.70 23.98 19.82
CA ALA A 461 17.91 23.52 20.51
C ALA A 461 17.56 22.93 21.87
N GLU A 462 16.57 23.53 22.52
CA GLU A 462 16.01 23.13 23.81
C GLU A 462 15.42 21.71 23.75
N ALA A 463 14.71 21.36 22.67
CA ALA A 463 14.20 20.01 22.45
C ALA A 463 15.34 18.99 22.31
N VAL A 464 16.40 19.32 21.54
CA VAL A 464 17.58 18.45 21.40
C VAL A 464 18.26 18.25 22.75
N GLU A 465 18.56 19.33 23.47
CA GLU A 465 19.23 19.25 24.77
C GLU A 465 18.44 18.42 25.78
N TYR A 466 17.13 18.64 25.84
CA TYR A 466 16.25 17.88 26.73
C TYR A 466 16.21 16.40 26.36
N LEU A 467 15.98 16.06 25.08
CA LEU A 467 15.90 14.65 24.64
C LEU A 467 17.22 13.91 24.87
N VAL A 468 18.36 14.54 24.57
CA VAL A 468 19.67 13.92 24.79
C VAL A 468 19.95 13.72 26.28
N ARG A 469 19.55 14.69 27.14
CA ARG A 469 19.68 14.56 28.60
C ARG A 469 18.85 13.40 29.17
N GLU A 470 17.68 13.14 28.58
CA GLU A 470 16.79 12.04 28.96
C GLU A 470 17.14 10.69 28.27
N GLY A 471 18.25 10.62 27.53
CA GLY A 471 18.78 9.37 26.97
C GLY A 471 18.38 9.05 25.53
N ALA A 472 18.01 10.05 24.72
CA ALA A 472 17.81 9.86 23.29
C ALA A 472 19.10 9.41 22.59
N ASP A 473 18.99 8.40 21.72
CA ASP A 473 20.11 7.87 20.95
C ASP A 473 20.50 8.85 19.82
N ILE A 474 21.59 9.58 20.05
CA ILE A 474 22.16 10.53 19.09
C ILE A 474 22.83 9.88 17.89
N GLN A 475 23.07 8.55 17.93
CA GLN A 475 23.76 7.80 16.88
C GLN A 475 22.81 6.92 16.04
N HIS A 476 21.52 6.96 16.34
CA HIS A 476 20.50 6.19 15.64
C HIS A 476 20.47 6.55 14.14
N ARG A 477 20.30 5.51 13.31
CA ARG A 477 20.15 5.65 11.85
C ARG A 477 18.75 5.23 11.44
N ASN A 478 18.12 6.06 10.61
CA ASN A 478 16.80 5.73 10.09
C ASN A 478 16.85 4.51 9.16
N SER A 479 15.72 3.83 9.02
CA SER A 479 15.65 2.58 8.25
C SER A 479 15.63 2.80 6.73
N ILE A 480 15.41 4.03 6.28
CA ILE A 480 15.23 4.35 4.85
C ILE A 480 16.55 4.66 4.16
N CYS A 481 17.27 5.68 4.62
CA CYS A 481 18.47 6.18 3.96
C CYS A 481 19.73 6.00 4.82
N GLN A 482 19.60 5.31 5.96
CA GLN A 482 20.64 5.17 6.98
C GLN A 482 21.14 6.55 7.46
N CYS A 483 20.27 7.56 7.38
CA CYS A 483 20.62 8.94 7.75
C CYS A 483 20.49 9.14 9.26
N SER A 484 21.34 9.99 9.81
CA SER A 484 21.29 10.42 11.22
C SER A 484 20.35 11.63 11.41
N ALA A 485 19.98 11.91 12.66
CA ALA A 485 19.27 13.14 13.01
C ALA A 485 20.08 14.39 12.62
N PHE A 486 21.41 14.31 12.72
CA PHE A 486 22.34 15.37 12.31
C PHE A 486 22.22 15.69 10.81
N TYR A 487 22.18 14.66 9.97
CA TYR A 487 21.94 14.80 8.53
C TYR A 487 20.55 15.38 8.25
N LYS A 488 19.52 14.90 8.95
CA LYS A 488 18.13 15.37 8.80
C LYS A 488 17.98 16.87 9.09
N PHE A 489 18.62 17.37 10.15
CA PHE A 489 18.61 18.80 10.46
C PHE A 489 19.27 19.64 9.36
N ALA A 490 20.33 19.11 8.73
CA ALA A 490 20.96 19.76 7.59
C ALA A 490 20.03 19.82 6.37
N CYS A 491 19.25 18.77 6.12
CA CYS A 491 18.22 18.74 5.08
C CYS A 491 17.06 19.72 5.31
N GLN A 492 16.78 20.10 6.56
CA GLN A 492 15.66 20.98 6.93
C GLN A 492 16.09 22.44 7.16
N GLY A 493 17.39 22.72 7.20
CA GLY A 493 17.90 24.06 7.53
C GLY A 493 17.81 24.41 9.02
N SER A 494 17.60 23.42 9.88
CA SER A 494 17.44 23.52 11.33
C SER A 494 18.79 23.75 12.03
N HIS A 495 19.43 24.89 11.76
CA HIS A 495 20.78 25.24 12.24
C HIS A 495 20.89 25.19 13.79
N LYS A 496 19.91 25.71 14.54
CA LYS A 496 19.94 25.65 16.02
C LYS A 496 19.94 24.21 16.58
N PRO A 497 18.98 23.33 16.23
CA PRO A 497 19.06 21.90 16.58
C PRO A 497 20.34 21.21 16.12
N LEU A 498 20.81 21.51 14.90
CA LEU A 498 22.03 20.95 14.34
C LEU A 498 23.25 21.30 15.20
N LYS A 499 23.39 22.56 15.59
CA LYS A 499 24.46 23.03 16.48
C LYS A 499 24.38 22.44 17.87
N ALA A 500 23.18 22.32 18.44
CA ALA A 500 22.98 21.66 19.74
C ALA A 500 23.42 20.19 19.68
N LEU A 501 22.97 19.45 18.66
CA LEU A 501 23.34 18.04 18.47
C LEU A 501 24.85 17.89 18.19
N ALA A 502 25.45 18.81 17.43
CA ALA A 502 26.89 18.84 17.17
C ALA A 502 27.70 18.89 18.47
N LEU A 503 27.25 19.68 19.46
CA LEU A 503 27.93 19.80 20.74
C LEU A 503 27.91 18.47 21.52
N HIS A 504 26.80 17.74 21.47
CA HIS A 504 26.68 16.41 22.08
C HIS A 504 27.53 15.36 21.35
N LEU A 505 27.51 15.35 20.01
CA LEU A 505 28.36 14.46 19.20
C LEU A 505 29.85 14.74 19.42
N ARG A 506 30.23 16.01 19.61
CA ARG A 506 31.61 16.40 19.94
C ARG A 506 32.03 15.89 21.31
N LYS A 507 31.16 16.04 22.32
CA LYS A 507 31.40 15.49 23.67
C LYS A 507 31.52 13.96 23.65
N ALA A 508 30.76 13.29 22.78
CA ALA A 508 30.84 11.84 22.57
C ALA A 508 32.05 11.41 21.72
N GLY A 509 32.85 12.34 21.19
CA GLY A 509 34.04 12.03 20.37
C GLY A 509 33.72 11.48 18.98
N VAL A 510 32.49 11.65 18.48
CA VAL A 510 32.05 11.08 17.20
C VAL A 510 31.73 12.12 16.14
N LEU A 511 31.74 13.42 16.45
CA LEU A 511 31.31 14.49 15.54
C LEU A 511 31.97 14.43 14.15
N GLU A 512 33.29 14.22 14.07
CA GLU A 512 34.03 14.19 12.79
C GLU A 512 33.45 13.19 11.80
N LYS A 513 33.03 12.01 12.29
CA LYS A 513 32.35 11.01 11.47
C LYS A 513 31.06 11.59 10.88
N TYR A 514 30.22 12.24 11.69
CA TYR A 514 28.88 12.69 11.28
C TYR A 514 28.87 13.95 10.41
N LEU A 515 29.95 14.75 10.42
CA LEU A 515 30.08 15.92 9.55
C LEU A 515 30.10 15.55 8.07
N ASP A 516 30.77 14.44 7.76
CA ASP A 516 31.00 13.98 6.39
C ASP A 516 30.37 12.62 6.10
N GLU A 517 29.65 12.03 7.07
CA GLU A 517 28.95 10.76 6.87
C GLU A 517 27.89 10.93 5.78
N PRO A 518 27.98 10.15 4.68
CA PRO A 518 27.05 10.28 3.58
C PRO A 518 25.73 9.57 3.85
N ALA A 519 24.64 10.09 3.28
CA ALA A 519 23.43 9.31 3.09
C ALA A 519 23.70 8.14 2.11
N SER A 520 23.26 6.94 2.49
CA SER A 520 23.60 5.67 1.80
C SER A 520 23.25 5.63 0.32
N ILE A 521 22.21 6.37 -0.09
CA ILE A 521 21.65 6.30 -1.45
C ILE A 521 22.31 7.26 -2.45
N THR A 522 22.99 8.32 -1.99
CA THR A 522 23.51 9.38 -2.88
C THR A 522 24.97 9.74 -2.60
N LYS A 523 25.57 9.21 -1.54
CA LYS A 523 26.88 9.65 -1.02
C LYS A 523 26.93 11.13 -0.64
N ARG A 524 25.78 11.77 -0.44
CA ARG A 524 25.70 13.20 -0.06
C ARG A 524 25.94 13.35 1.43
N THR A 525 26.84 14.25 1.79
CA THR A 525 27.11 14.66 3.18
C THR A 525 26.05 15.67 3.67
N PRO A 526 25.94 15.95 4.98
CA PRO A 526 25.11 17.04 5.50
C PRO A 526 25.33 18.38 4.77
N LEU A 527 26.60 18.68 4.42
CA LEU A 527 26.94 19.90 3.70
C LEU A 527 26.37 19.93 2.27
N HIS A 528 26.36 18.79 1.56
CA HIS A 528 25.67 18.68 0.27
C HIS A 528 24.17 18.99 0.41
N ALA A 529 23.51 18.47 1.46
CA ALA A 529 22.09 18.68 1.68
C ALA A 529 21.76 20.15 2.01
N ALA A 530 22.56 20.79 2.86
CA ALA A 530 22.40 22.20 3.20
C ALA A 530 22.66 23.12 2.00
N ALA A 531 23.70 22.82 1.20
CA ALA A 531 24.07 23.60 0.02
C ALA A 531 23.04 23.48 -1.11
N HIS A 532 22.55 22.26 -1.38
CA HIS A 532 21.54 22.01 -2.41
C HIS A 532 20.22 22.74 -2.13
N ASN A 533 19.86 22.92 -0.86
CA ASN A 533 18.63 23.62 -0.46
C ASN A 533 18.83 25.11 -0.13
N GLY A 534 20.06 25.63 -0.21
CA GLY A 534 20.33 27.05 0.01
C GLY A 534 20.31 27.50 1.48
N PHE A 535 20.46 26.59 2.44
CA PHE A 535 20.39 26.91 3.88
C PHE A 535 21.68 27.54 4.39
N LEU A 536 21.87 28.83 4.09
CA LEU A 536 23.10 29.59 4.38
C LEU A 536 23.62 29.43 5.81
N GLN A 537 22.76 29.58 6.82
CA GLN A 537 23.20 29.49 8.22
C GLN A 537 23.65 28.08 8.60
N THR A 538 22.99 27.07 8.04
CA THR A 538 23.37 25.66 8.23
C THR A 538 24.69 25.34 7.53
N VAL A 539 24.91 25.87 6.32
CA VAL A 539 26.19 25.76 5.60
C VAL A 539 27.33 26.38 6.41
N LYS A 540 27.15 27.60 6.92
CA LYS A 540 28.15 28.28 7.77
C LYS A 540 28.45 27.50 9.03
N GLU A 541 27.43 26.96 9.69
CA GLU A 541 27.62 26.15 10.89
C GLU A 541 28.39 24.86 10.60
N LEU A 542 28.02 24.10 9.57
CA LEU A 542 28.71 22.88 9.16
C LEU A 542 30.18 23.14 8.81
N LEU A 543 30.46 24.20 8.04
CA LEU A 543 31.82 24.60 7.70
C LEU A 543 32.63 25.02 8.93
N SER A 544 32.01 25.78 9.86
CA SER A 544 32.66 26.15 11.13
C SER A 544 32.95 24.97 12.04
N MET A 545 32.24 23.85 11.84
CA MET A 545 32.47 22.59 12.56
C MET A 545 33.52 21.70 11.89
N GLY A 546 33.99 22.05 10.69
CA GLY A 546 35.03 21.33 9.96
C GLY A 546 34.52 20.35 8.89
N ALA A 547 33.28 20.48 8.42
CA ALA A 547 32.78 19.65 7.32
C ALA A 547 33.62 19.81 6.04
N ASP A 548 33.87 18.71 5.34
CA ASP A 548 34.63 18.67 4.10
C ASP A 548 33.84 19.36 2.97
N ARG A 549 34.36 20.52 2.57
CA ARG A 549 33.79 21.35 1.51
C ARG A 549 33.95 20.75 0.12
N ASP A 550 34.90 19.83 -0.05
CA ASP A 550 35.28 19.24 -1.34
C ASP A 550 34.82 17.78 -1.47
N ALA A 551 34.07 17.28 -0.47
CA ALA A 551 33.49 15.95 -0.50
C ALA A 551 32.67 15.74 -1.79
N GLN A 552 32.82 14.57 -2.43
CA GLN A 552 32.14 14.26 -3.68
C GLN A 552 31.06 13.21 -3.49
N ASP A 553 29.85 13.51 -4.00
CA ASP A 553 28.74 12.56 -4.09
C ASP A 553 28.97 11.48 -5.18
N TYR A 554 28.02 10.55 -5.38
CA TYR A 554 28.19 9.50 -6.40
C TYR A 554 28.27 10.03 -7.84
N LEU A 555 27.81 11.26 -8.09
CA LEU A 555 27.89 11.94 -9.38
C LEU A 555 29.19 12.75 -9.51
N GLY A 556 30.07 12.72 -8.50
CA GLY A 556 31.30 13.51 -8.46
C GLY A 556 31.06 14.98 -8.17
N LYS A 557 29.86 15.37 -7.72
CA LYS A 557 29.52 16.76 -7.42
C LYS A 557 29.90 17.11 -6.00
N THR A 558 30.50 18.29 -5.82
CA THR A 558 30.75 18.88 -4.50
C THR A 558 29.48 19.56 -3.96
N PRO A 559 29.43 19.91 -2.65
CA PRO A 559 28.35 20.76 -2.12
C PRO A 559 28.18 22.07 -2.90
N LEU A 560 29.29 22.67 -3.32
CA LEU A 560 29.29 23.91 -4.11
C LEU A 560 28.68 23.70 -5.51
N ASP A 561 28.99 22.58 -6.17
CA ASP A 561 28.41 22.25 -7.46
C ASP A 561 26.89 22.07 -7.36
N LEU A 562 26.41 21.42 -6.29
CA LEU A 562 24.97 21.28 -6.04
C LEU A 562 24.26 22.60 -5.75
N ALA A 563 24.96 23.56 -5.13
CA ALA A 563 24.44 24.91 -4.95
C ALA A 563 24.32 25.64 -6.31
N ARG A 564 25.35 25.56 -7.15
CA ARG A 564 25.36 26.17 -8.49
C ARG A 564 24.28 25.60 -9.40
N ASP A 565 24.08 24.28 -9.39
CA ASP A 565 23.03 23.60 -10.16
C ASP A 565 21.62 24.09 -9.82
N ARG A 566 21.39 24.50 -8.57
CA ARG A 566 20.11 25.04 -8.08
C ARG A 566 19.93 26.54 -8.38
N GLY A 567 20.90 27.17 -9.05
CA GLY A 567 20.83 28.58 -9.45
C GLY A 567 21.53 29.55 -8.49
N PHE A 568 22.28 29.07 -7.50
CA PHE A 568 23.13 29.92 -6.65
C PHE A 568 24.43 30.25 -7.41
N ASN A 569 24.37 31.18 -8.37
CA ASN A 569 25.51 31.57 -9.23
C ASN A 569 26.21 32.86 -8.75
N GLU A 570 27.52 32.91 -8.99
CA GLU A 570 28.44 33.99 -8.57
C GLU A 570 28.35 35.25 -9.45
N ALA A 571 27.71 35.16 -10.62
CA ALA A 571 27.67 36.22 -11.62
C ALA A 571 26.28 36.33 -12.27
N ALA A 572 25.44 37.19 -11.72
CA ALA A 572 24.34 37.80 -12.47
C ALA A 572 24.49 39.33 -12.33
N PRO A 573 24.79 40.07 -13.42
CA PRO A 573 24.86 41.52 -13.35
C PRO A 573 23.48 42.07 -13.01
N ALA A 574 23.45 42.99 -12.06
CA ALA A 574 22.25 43.66 -11.57
C ALA A 574 21.49 44.35 -12.71
N GLN A 575 20.41 43.73 -13.18
CA GLN A 575 19.35 44.42 -13.90
C GLN A 575 18.00 43.90 -13.38
N HIS A 576 17.21 44.84 -12.85
CA HIS A 576 15.85 44.70 -12.33
C HIS A 576 15.70 44.12 -10.91
N GLY A 577 15.84 44.99 -9.91
CA GLY A 577 14.82 45.15 -8.85
C GLY A 577 14.63 44.05 -7.79
N VAL A 578 15.42 42.97 -7.74
CA VAL A 578 15.28 41.91 -6.70
C VAL A 578 16.51 41.87 -5.79
N ALA A 579 16.66 42.88 -4.93
CA ALA A 579 17.81 43.00 -4.02
C ALA A 579 17.82 41.99 -2.86
N LEU A 580 16.67 41.38 -2.51
CA LEU A 580 16.55 40.47 -1.35
C LEU A 580 16.91 39.01 -1.63
N ALA A 581 16.78 38.53 -2.88
CA ALA A 581 17.18 37.16 -3.26
C ALA A 581 18.69 37.04 -3.56
N LEU A 582 19.33 38.11 -4.06
CA LEU A 582 20.75 38.12 -4.44
C LEU A 582 21.70 38.14 -3.23
N LEU A 583 21.30 38.74 -2.10
CA LEU A 583 22.11 38.75 -0.87
C LEU A 583 22.33 37.35 -0.30
N GLY A 584 21.37 36.43 -0.48
CA GLY A 584 21.51 35.03 -0.08
C GLY A 584 22.44 34.23 -1.01
N CYS A 585 22.37 34.48 -2.32
CA CYS A 585 23.16 33.76 -3.34
C CYS A 585 24.67 34.06 -3.23
N SER A 586 25.07 35.32 -3.05
CA SER A 586 26.50 35.66 -2.86
C SER A 586 27.02 35.16 -1.51
N ALA A 587 26.27 35.35 -0.43
CA ALA A 587 26.72 34.97 0.91
C ALA A 587 26.92 33.46 1.08
N LEU A 588 26.17 32.63 0.34
CA LEU A 588 26.32 31.17 0.34
C LEU A 588 27.58 30.72 -0.39
N LEU A 589 27.91 31.34 -1.52
CA LEU A 589 29.14 31.09 -2.25
C LEU A 589 30.38 31.60 -1.48
N ASP A 590 30.27 32.77 -0.85
CA ASP A 590 31.32 33.32 0.00
C ASP A 590 31.57 32.45 1.25
N ALA A 591 30.56 31.74 1.76
CA ALA A 591 30.74 30.80 2.87
C ALA A 591 31.70 29.64 2.50
N PHE A 592 31.71 29.20 1.24
CA PHE A 592 32.64 28.16 0.75
C PHE A 592 34.06 28.68 0.49
N ARG A 593 34.30 30.00 0.53
CA ARG A 593 35.60 30.64 0.29
C ARG A 593 36.41 30.93 1.57
N LEU A 594 35.77 30.99 2.73
CA LEU A 594 36.38 31.10 4.07
C LEU A 594 36.84 29.72 4.55
#